data_AF-A0A146LAG0-F1
#
_entry.id   AF-A0A146LAG0-F1
#
_cell.length_a   1.000
_cell.length_b   1.000
_cell.length_c   1.000
_cell.angle_alpha   90.00
_cell.angle_beta   90.00
_cell.angle_gamma   90.00
#
_symmetry.space_group_name_H-M   'P 1'
#
loop_
_entity.id
_entity.type
_entity.pdbx_description
1 polymer ?
#
loop_
_entity_poly.entity_id
_entity_poly.type
_entity_poly.pdbx_seq_one_letter_code
_entity_poly.pdbx_strand_id
1 'polypeptide(L)'
;MDEAKLELLRTADVVGLTTTGCAMNQNLLRSLRPSVLVVEEAAEVLESQLLACMTDTLTQVVLIGDHFQLKPKVDTFVYEKYNHMNTSLFERLATTSHTLIRLT
;
A
#
# COMPACT_ATOMS: atom_id res chain seq x y z
N MET A 1 -18.98 10.35 14.01
CA MET A 1 -19.08 10.03 12.56
C MET A 1 -18.24 8.79 12.24
N ASP A 2 -17.00 8.72 12.72
CA ASP A 2 -16.14 7.55 12.53
C ASP A 2 -16.62 6.28 13.25
N GLU A 3 -17.34 6.40 14.36
CA GLU A 3 -17.77 5.25 15.17
C GLU A 3 -18.84 4.39 14.47
N ALA A 4 -19.88 5.01 13.91
CA ALA A 4 -20.87 4.30 13.11
C ALA A 4 -20.27 3.67 11.84
N LYS A 5 -19.30 4.36 11.22
CA LYS A 5 -18.55 3.85 10.06
C LYS A 5 -17.68 2.65 10.47
N LEU A 6 -16.99 2.72 11.61
CA LEU A 6 -16.18 1.64 12.14
C LEU A 6 -17.02 0.40 12.43
N GLU A 7 -18.16 0.57 13.10
CA GLU A 7 -19.07 -0.54 13.39
C GLU A 7 -19.62 -1.20 12.11
N LEU A 8 -19.95 -0.40 11.09
CA LEU A 8 -20.33 -0.94 9.79
C LEU A 8 -19.18 -1.70 9.11
N LEU A 9 -17.96 -1.17 9.14
CA LEU A 9 -16.81 -1.82 8.51
C LEU A 9 -16.40 -3.11 9.22
N ARG A 10 -16.65 -3.23 10.52
CA ARG A 10 -16.39 -4.46 11.29
C ARG A 10 -17.29 -5.64 10.89
N THR A 11 -18.42 -5.39 10.23
CA THR A 11 -19.29 -6.46 9.74
C THR A 11 -18.95 -6.90 8.32
N ALA A 12 -18.04 -6.20 7.64
CA ALA A 12 -17.61 -6.55 6.29
C ALA A 12 -16.44 -7.53 6.29
N ASP A 13 -16.47 -8.53 5.41
CA ASP A 13 -15.37 -9.47 5.22
C ASP A 13 -14.17 -8.81 4.52
N VAL A 14 -14.42 -7.85 3.63
CA VAL A 14 -13.42 -7.13 2.84
C VAL A 14 -13.75 -5.65 2.82
N VAL A 15 -12.75 -4.81 3.10
CA VAL A 15 -12.86 -3.35 3.01
C VAL A 15 -11.93 -2.85 1.92
N GLY A 16 -12.50 -2.30 0.85
CA GLY A 16 -11.77 -1.71 -0.26
C GLY A 16 -11.56 -0.21 -0.08
N LEU A 17 -10.37 0.27 -0.44
CA LEU A 17 -10.00 1.67 -0.39
C LEU A 17 -8.87 1.99 -1.36
N THR A 18 -8.84 3.22 -1.88
CA THR A 18 -7.68 3.71 -2.64
C THR A 18 -6.51 3.98 -1.68
N THR A 19 -5.30 4.00 -2.20
CA THR A 19 -4.08 4.32 -1.41
C THR A 19 -4.15 5.70 -0.77
N THR A 20 -4.70 6.69 -1.47
CA THR A 20 -5.00 8.02 -0.91
C THR A 20 -6.05 7.93 0.21
N GLY A 21 -7.15 7.20 -0.02
CA GLY A 21 -8.19 7.00 0.99
C GLY A 21 -7.62 6.35 2.25
N CYS A 22 -6.71 5.41 2.08
CA CYS A 22 -6.00 4.75 3.17
C CYS A 22 -5.12 5.71 3.97
N ALA A 23 -4.28 6.49 3.29
CA ALA A 23 -3.45 7.51 3.93
C ALA A 23 -4.27 8.55 4.70
N MET A 24 -5.48 8.88 4.23
CA MET A 24 -6.40 9.81 4.90
C MET A 24 -7.17 9.19 6.08
N ASN A 25 -7.31 7.86 6.15
CA ASN A 25 -8.15 7.16 7.13
C ASN A 25 -7.32 6.32 8.13
N GLN A 26 -6.07 6.71 8.44
CA GLN A 26 -5.18 5.92 9.30
C GLN A 26 -5.78 5.56 10.66
N ASN A 27 -6.49 6.48 11.31
CA ASN A 27 -7.09 6.20 12.62
C ASN A 27 -8.21 5.15 12.52
N LEU A 28 -9.01 5.20 11.45
CA LEU A 28 -10.04 4.21 11.18
C LEU A 28 -9.42 2.84 10.91
N LEU A 29 -8.36 2.77 10.10
CA LEU A 29 -7.65 1.53 9.81
C LEU A 29 -6.98 0.92 11.05
N ARG A 30 -6.33 1.74 11.88
CA ARG A 30 -5.78 1.29 13.18
C ARG A 30 -6.87 0.77 14.11
N SER A 31 -8.07 1.35 14.07
CA SER A 31 -9.21 0.93 14.88
C SER A 31 -9.91 -0.32 14.32
N LEU A 32 -9.89 -0.49 13.00
CA LEU A 32 -10.41 -1.66 12.28
C LEU A 32 -9.53 -2.88 12.50
N ARG A 33 -8.22 -2.68 12.75
CA ARG A 33 -7.24 -3.74 13.06
C ARG A 33 -7.21 -4.88 12.03
N PRO A 34 -7.03 -4.58 10.73
CA PRO A 34 -6.94 -5.63 9.72
C PRO A 34 -5.74 -6.54 9.98
N SER A 35 -5.87 -7.83 9.66
CA SER A 35 -4.77 -8.80 9.72
C SER A 35 -4.06 -8.98 8.38
N VAL A 36 -4.76 -8.73 7.26
CA VAL A 36 -4.23 -8.90 5.90
C VAL A 36 -4.43 -7.61 5.11
N LEU A 37 -3.38 -7.20 4.40
CA LEU A 37 -3.42 -6.10 3.44
C LEU A 37 -3.11 -6.66 2.05
N VAL A 38 -3.97 -6.38 1.07
CA VAL A 38 -3.75 -6.68 -0.35
C VAL A 38 -3.67 -5.35 -1.10
N VAL A 39 -2.62 -5.17 -1.90
CA VAL A 39 -2.38 -3.94 -2.66
C VAL A 39 -2.22 -4.31 -4.13
N GLU A 40 -3.16 -3.87 -4.96
CA GLU A 40 -3.04 -3.91 -6.42
C GLU A 40 -2.25 -2.71 -6.94
N GLU A 41 -1.72 -2.84 -8.15
CA GLU A 41 -0.87 -1.84 -8.80
C GLU A 41 0.30 -1.38 -7.91
N ALA A 42 0.81 -2.27 -7.05
CA ALA A 42 1.78 -1.93 -6.01
C ALA A 42 3.09 -1.35 -6.55
N ALA A 43 3.40 -1.57 -7.83
CA ALA A 43 4.53 -0.97 -8.52
C ALA A 43 4.36 0.54 -8.75
N GLU A 44 3.12 1.04 -8.85
CA GLU A 44 2.76 2.44 -9.11
C GLU A 44 2.48 3.24 -7.83
N VAL A 45 2.53 2.58 -6.66
CA VAL A 45 2.26 3.20 -5.36
C VAL A 45 3.55 3.71 -4.72
N LEU A 46 3.55 4.97 -4.26
CA LEU A 46 4.65 5.50 -3.46
C LEU A 46 4.81 4.68 -2.18
N GLU A 47 6.05 4.31 -1.86
CA GLU A 47 6.34 3.57 -0.63
C GLU A 47 5.79 4.28 0.62
N SER A 48 5.87 5.61 0.67
CA SER A 48 5.34 6.39 1.80
C SER A 48 3.83 6.25 1.97
N GLN A 49 3.07 6.20 0.87
CA GLN A 49 1.62 5.99 0.91
C GLN A 49 1.28 4.58 1.34
N LEU A 50 2.03 3.58 0.87
CA LEU A 50 1.85 2.20 1.26
C LEU A 50 2.18 1.99 2.75
N LEU A 51 3.26 2.59 3.26
CA LEU A 51 3.62 2.53 4.68
C LEU A 51 2.54 3.17 5.57
N ALA A 52 1.92 4.27 5.10
CA ALA A 52 0.80 4.89 5.81
C ALA A 52 -0.43 3.96 5.94
N CYS A 53 -0.54 2.95 5.06
CA CYS A 53 -1.58 1.92 5.11
C CYS A 53 -1.27 0.75 6.05
N MET A 54 -0.02 0.60 6.47
CA MET A 54 0.36 -0.52 7.32
C MET A 54 -0.04 -0.25 8.77
N THR A 55 -0.80 -1.17 9.35
CA THR A 55 -1.10 -1.18 10.80
C THR A 55 -0.20 -2.19 11.51
N ASP A 56 -0.03 -1.99 12.81
CA ASP A 56 0.71 -2.89 13.71
C ASP A 56 0.06 -4.28 13.85
N THR A 57 -1.16 -4.44 13.34
CA THR A 57 -1.94 -5.69 13.39
C THR A 57 -1.76 -6.59 12.18
N LEU A 58 -1.12 -6.09 11.11
CA LEU A 58 -0.94 -6.86 9.88
C LEU A 58 -0.01 -8.05 10.14
N THR A 59 -0.49 -9.24 9.82
CA THR A 59 0.28 -10.49 9.82
C THR A 59 0.67 -10.92 8.41
N GLN A 60 -0.01 -10.40 7.38
CA GLN A 60 0.28 -10.68 5.98
C GLN A 60 0.09 -9.42 5.12
N VAL A 61 1.03 -9.19 4.21
CA VAL A 61 0.94 -8.16 3.16
C VAL A 61 1.15 -8.83 1.80
N VAL A 62 0.20 -8.65 0.89
CA VAL A 62 0.25 -9.15 -0.49
C VAL A 62 0.37 -7.94 -1.41
N LEU A 63 1.48 -7.86 -2.14
CA LEU A 63 1.73 -6.80 -3.12
C LEU A 63 1.64 -7.40 -4.52
N ILE A 64 0.73 -6.88 -5.34
CA ILE A 64 0.49 -7.31 -6.71
C ILE A 64 0.80 -6.13 -7.61
N GLY A 65 1.71 -6.32 -8.58
CA GLY A 65 2.10 -5.26 -9.50
C GLY A 65 3.11 -5.72 -10.53
N ASP A 66 3.50 -4.80 -11.41
CA ASP A 66 4.52 -5.01 -12.44
C ASP A 66 5.50 -3.84 -12.45
N HIS A 67 6.73 -4.08 -11.99
CA HIS A 67 7.78 -3.07 -11.92
C HIS A 67 8.43 -2.76 -13.28
N PHE A 68 8.02 -3.46 -14.35
CA PHE A 68 8.39 -3.11 -15.73
C PHE A 68 7.36 -2.17 -16.39
N GLN A 69 6.25 -1.85 -15.73
CA GLN A 69 5.26 -0.87 -16.19
C GLN A 69 5.51 0.51 -15.59
N LEU A 70 4.46 1.24 -15.22
CA LEU A 70 4.57 2.60 -14.67
C LEU A 70 5.21 2.60 -13.29
N LYS A 71 5.86 3.71 -12.96
CA LYS A 71 6.42 4.00 -11.63
C LYS A 71 5.54 4.99 -10.88
N PRO A 72 5.63 5.05 -9.53
CA PRO A 72 4.96 6.06 -8.75
C PRO A 72 5.35 7.47 -9.18
N LYS A 73 4.36 8.35 -9.32
CA LYS A 73 4.59 9.73 -9.72
C LYS A 73 5.15 10.57 -8.56
N VAL A 74 6.25 11.28 -8.80
CA VAL A 74 6.83 12.26 -7.89
C VAL A 74 6.85 13.62 -8.58
N ASP A 75 6.14 14.61 -8.02
CA ASP A 75 5.99 15.92 -8.68
C ASP A 75 7.30 16.74 -8.70
N THR A 76 8.24 16.44 -7.79
CA THR A 76 9.52 17.15 -7.70
C THR A 76 10.64 16.34 -8.34
N PHE A 77 11.12 16.81 -9.49
CA PHE A 77 12.20 16.16 -10.26
C PHE A 77 13.46 15.85 -9.42
N VAL A 78 13.84 16.74 -8.50
CA VAL A 78 15.03 16.54 -7.64
C VAL A 78 14.87 15.30 -6.76
N TYR A 79 13.69 15.11 -6.16
CA TYR A 79 13.42 13.96 -5.29
C TYR A 79 13.32 12.65 -6.08
N GLU A 80 12.80 12.72 -7.29
CA GLU A 80 12.84 11.58 -8.20
C GLU A 80 14.27 11.22 -8.59
N LYS A 81 15.05 12.20 -9.04
CA LYS A 81 16.37 11.97 -9.65
C LYS A 81 17.44 11.58 -8.65
N TYR A 82 17.48 12.21 -7.48
CA TYR A 82 18.58 12.08 -6.52
C TYR A 82 18.21 11.29 -5.27
N ASN A 83 16.92 11.23 -4.91
CA ASN A 83 16.45 10.46 -3.76
C ASN A 83 15.71 9.17 -4.16
N HIS A 84 15.43 8.97 -5.46
CA HIS A 84 14.73 7.81 -5.99
C HIS A 84 13.37 7.59 -5.32
N MET A 85 12.67 8.68 -4.99
CA MET A 85 11.35 8.62 -4.33
C MET A 85 10.26 7.97 -5.19
N ASN A 86 10.49 7.81 -6.50
CA ASN A 86 9.65 7.04 -7.42
C ASN A 86 10.01 5.54 -7.45
N THR A 87 10.75 5.02 -6.46
CA THR A 87 10.92 3.57 -6.29
C THR A 87 9.82 3.07 -5.37
N SER A 88 8.96 2.18 -5.85
CA SER A 88 7.92 1.58 -5.01
C SER A 88 8.52 0.53 -4.05
N LEU A 89 7.81 0.24 -2.95
CA LEU A 89 8.19 -0.88 -2.08
C LEU A 89 8.21 -2.19 -2.87
N PHE A 90 7.28 -2.36 -3.80
CA PHE A 90 7.21 -3.52 -4.68
C PHE A 90 8.49 -3.66 -5.53
N GLU A 91 8.90 -2.61 -6.24
CA GLU A 91 10.15 -2.63 -7.03
C GLU A 91 11.36 -2.94 -6.15
N ARG A 92 11.45 -2.31 -4.97
CA ARG A 92 12.58 -2.55 -4.05
C ARG A 92 12.62 -3.98 -3.54
N LEU A 93 11.48 -4.57 -3.21
CA LEU A 93 11.41 -5.98 -2.77
C LEU A 93 11.66 -6.95 -3.92
N ALA A 94 11.22 -6.63 -5.13
CA ALA A 94 11.44 -7.44 -6.33
C ALA A 94 12.90 -7.46 -6.80
N THR A 95 13.64 -6.38 -6.56
CA THR A 95 15.07 -6.27 -6.90
C THR A 95 16.00 -6.76 -5.80
N THR A 96 15.51 -6.87 -4.57
CA THR A 96 16.20 -7.59 -3.49
C THR A 96 15.83 -9.08 -3.55
N SER A 97 16.64 -9.99 -3.01
CA SER A 97 16.55 -11.45 -3.20
C SER A 97 15.29 -12.15 -2.63
N HIS A 98 14.13 -11.49 -2.61
CA HIS A 98 12.84 -12.06 -2.23
C HIS A 98 12.30 -12.97 -3.34
N THR A 99 11.65 -14.06 -2.94
CA THR A 99 10.98 -14.96 -3.89
C THR A 99 9.72 -14.27 -4.39
N LEU A 100 9.66 -14.01 -5.70
CA LEU A 100 8.48 -13.49 -6.38
C LEU A 100 7.66 -14.64 -6.96
N ILE A 101 6.35 -14.57 -6.81
CA ILE A 101 5.42 -15.42 -7.57
C ILE A 101 5.17 -14.70 -8.91
N ARG A 102 5.63 -15.28 -10.01
CA ARG A 102 5.43 -14.73 -11.35
C ARG A 102 4.27 -15.45 -12.04
N LEU A 103 3.27 -14.69 -12.46
CA LEU A 103 2.18 -15.19 -13.30
C LEU A 103 2.69 -15.25 -14.76
N THR A 104 2.48 -16.37 -15.44
CA THR A 104 2.92 -16.65 -16.82
C THR A 104 1.78 -16.55 -17.81
#